data_AF-A0A250I6I6-F1
#
_entry.id   AF-A0A250I6I6-F1
#
_cell.length_a   1.000
_cell.length_b   1.000
_cell.length_c   1.000
_cell.angle_alpha   90.00
_cell.angle_beta   90.00
_cell.angle_gamma   90.00
#
_symmetry.space_group_name_H-M   'P 1'
#
loop_
_entity.id
_entity.type
_entity.pdbx_description
1 polymer ?
#
loop_
_entity_poly.entity_id
_entity_poly.type
_entity_poly.pdbx_seq_one_letter_code
_entity_poly.pdbx_strand_id
1 'polypeptide(L)'
;MSTIFKGAAIKLLQGGSRPGKPVSLKKAPVVNEQPPGRTGAFKKAKRDAGIPKRQQPERVDTEVPMMDKFGRTIKDKNGKPIMTREYHYKRADGKEIVIQDHSSGHQFGEPGGVGDQGPHLNVRPAIDTRNGKVPGTAAHYPFEK
;
A
#
# COMPACT_ATOMS: atom_id res chain seq x y z
N MET A 1 -35.61 42.97 -58.24
CA MET A 1 -35.86 44.06 -57.27
C MET A 1 -36.31 43.46 -55.95
N SER A 2 -35.65 43.86 -54.86
CA SER A 2 -36.09 43.93 -53.45
C SER A 2 -36.77 42.76 -52.74
N THR A 3 -35.97 42.08 -51.90
CA THR A 3 -36.13 41.78 -50.46
C THR A 3 -37.51 41.88 -49.81
N ILE A 4 -37.96 40.81 -49.11
CA ILE A 4 -38.59 40.91 -47.77
C ILE A 4 -38.26 39.65 -46.94
N PHE A 5 -37.58 39.86 -45.81
CA PHE A 5 -37.40 38.91 -44.70
C PHE A 5 -38.73 38.70 -43.95
N LYS A 6 -39.08 37.45 -43.60
CA LYS A 6 -40.00 37.15 -42.49
C LYS A 6 -39.42 36.07 -41.60
N GLY A 7 -39.22 36.44 -40.33
CA GLY A 7 -38.55 35.64 -39.31
C GLY A 7 -39.31 34.40 -38.89
N ALA A 8 -38.54 33.37 -38.55
CA ALA A 8 -39.03 32.17 -37.87
C ALA A 8 -39.18 32.46 -36.37
N ALA A 9 -40.38 32.26 -35.85
CA ALA A 9 -40.67 32.35 -34.44
C ALA A 9 -40.07 31.16 -33.68
N ILE A 10 -39.36 31.50 -32.60
CA ILE A 10 -38.85 30.61 -31.55
C ILE A 10 -40.04 29.89 -30.90
N LYS A 11 -40.09 28.55 -30.99
CA LYS A 11 -40.96 27.73 -30.14
C LYS A 11 -40.09 26.94 -29.18
N LEU A 12 -39.96 27.50 -27.98
CA LEU A 12 -39.35 26.91 -26.80
C LEU A 12 -40.14 25.63 -26.42
N LEU A 13 -39.61 24.45 -26.72
CA LEU A 13 -40.13 23.20 -26.16
C LEU A 13 -39.57 23.04 -24.75
N GLN A 14 -40.43 23.30 -23.76
CA GLN A 14 -40.19 22.99 -22.36
C GLN A 14 -40.13 21.46 -22.18
N GLY A 15 -38.92 20.91 -22.15
CA GLY A 15 -38.67 19.53 -21.72
C GLY A 15 -38.83 19.44 -20.21
N GLY A 16 -39.97 18.92 -19.75
CA GLY A 16 -40.21 18.60 -18.34
C GLY A 16 -39.24 17.52 -17.86
N SER A 17 -38.23 17.93 -17.08
CA SER A 17 -37.34 17.02 -16.34
C SER A 17 -38.15 16.32 -15.25
N ARG A 18 -38.37 15.01 -15.39
CA ARG A 18 -38.88 14.18 -14.28
C ARG A 18 -37.82 14.18 -13.17
N PRO A 19 -38.16 14.45 -11.91
CA PRO A 19 -37.20 14.31 -10.82
C PRO A 19 -36.82 12.84 -10.68
N GLY A 20 -35.55 12.52 -10.92
CA GLY A 20 -35.00 11.20 -10.64
C GLY A 20 -35.22 10.86 -9.16
N LYS A 21 -35.73 9.66 -8.88
CA LYS A 21 -35.73 9.10 -7.52
C LYS A 21 -34.33 9.22 -6.94
N PRO A 22 -34.16 9.64 -5.67
CA PRO A 22 -32.85 9.63 -5.05
C PRO A 22 -32.37 8.17 -5.01
N VAL A 23 -31.32 7.89 -5.77
CA VAL A 23 -30.58 6.64 -5.65
C VAL A 23 -29.94 6.70 -4.28
N SER A 24 -30.50 5.94 -3.33
CA SER A 24 -29.90 5.73 -2.03
C SER A 24 -28.53 5.11 -2.27
N LEU A 25 -27.48 5.94 -2.18
CA LEU A 25 -26.11 5.49 -2.11
C LEU A 25 -26.05 4.55 -0.91
N LYS A 26 -26.06 3.24 -1.18
CA LYS A 26 -25.73 2.25 -0.16
C LYS A 26 -24.36 2.66 0.37
N LYS A 27 -24.32 3.13 1.63
CA LYS A 27 -23.04 3.31 2.33
C LYS A 27 -22.26 2.03 2.12
N ALA A 28 -21.07 2.15 1.52
CA ALA A 28 -20.11 1.04 1.51
C ALA A 28 -20.01 0.51 2.94
N PRO A 29 -19.95 -0.81 3.15
CA PRO A 29 -19.76 -1.33 4.48
C PRO A 29 -18.53 -0.65 5.06
N VAL A 30 -18.70 -0.02 6.23
CA VAL A 30 -17.57 0.44 7.04
C VAL A 30 -16.89 -0.85 7.49
N VAL A 31 -16.01 -1.36 6.64
CA VAL A 31 -15.09 -2.42 6.98
C VAL A 31 -14.24 -1.84 8.10
N ASN A 32 -14.46 -2.32 9.31
CA ASN A 32 -13.53 -2.12 10.41
C ASN A 32 -12.27 -2.92 10.05
N GLU A 33 -11.46 -2.41 9.13
CA GLU A 33 -10.22 -3.04 8.66
C GLU A 33 -9.14 -2.85 9.72
N GLN A 34 -9.33 -3.51 10.86
CA GLN A 34 -8.20 -3.74 11.76
C GLN A 34 -7.14 -4.51 10.96
N PRO A 35 -5.87 -4.07 10.98
CA PRO A 35 -4.81 -4.76 10.27
C PRO A 35 -4.76 -6.23 10.70
N PRO A 36 -4.47 -7.17 9.78
CA PRO A 36 -4.33 -8.56 10.17
C PRO A 36 -3.16 -8.71 11.15
N GLY A 37 -3.10 -9.79 11.91
CA GLY A 37 -1.88 -10.14 12.64
C GLY A 37 -0.70 -10.39 11.69
N ARG A 38 0.54 -10.36 12.22
CA ARG A 38 1.79 -10.53 11.43
C ARG A 38 1.73 -11.68 10.42
N THR A 39 1.22 -12.84 10.84
CA THR A 39 1.09 -14.03 9.99
C THR A 39 0.16 -13.80 8.79
N GLY A 40 -0.92 -13.04 8.96
CA GLY A 40 -1.85 -12.69 7.89
C GLY A 40 -1.22 -11.73 6.88
N ALA A 41 -0.55 -10.68 7.36
CA ALA A 41 0.21 -9.77 6.52
C ALA A 41 1.31 -10.51 5.73
N PHE A 42 2.04 -11.42 6.38
CA PHE A 42 3.10 -12.19 5.73
C PHE A 42 2.56 -13.12 4.63
N LYS A 43 1.44 -13.80 4.88
CA LYS A 43 0.77 -14.64 3.86
C LYS A 43 0.28 -13.79 2.68
N LYS A 44 -0.26 -12.60 2.93
CA LYS A 44 -0.68 -11.66 1.89
C LYS A 44 0.53 -11.18 1.07
N ALA A 45 1.60 -10.76 1.73
CA ALA A 45 2.84 -10.35 1.08
C ALA A 45 3.41 -11.44 0.17
N LYS A 46 3.48 -12.70 0.64
CA LYS A 46 3.92 -13.83 -0.19
C LYS A 46 3.04 -14.04 -1.40
N ARG A 47 1.72 -14.06 -1.23
CA ARG A 47 0.77 -14.29 -2.33
C ARG A 47 0.88 -13.20 -3.39
N ASP A 48 0.86 -11.95 -2.98
CA ASP A 48 0.94 -10.79 -3.87
C ASP A 48 2.32 -10.74 -4.57
N ALA A 49 3.35 -11.28 -3.92
CA ALA A 49 4.67 -11.49 -4.50
C ALA A 49 4.82 -12.82 -5.27
N GLY A 50 3.76 -13.56 -5.58
CA GLY A 50 3.86 -14.81 -6.33
C GLY A 50 4.72 -15.90 -5.67
N ILE A 51 4.93 -15.83 -4.35
CA ILE A 51 5.67 -16.82 -3.57
C ILE A 51 4.68 -17.86 -3.03
N PRO A 52 4.84 -19.16 -3.36
CA PRO A 52 4.02 -20.22 -2.78
C PRO A 52 3.93 -20.13 -1.25
N LYS A 53 2.70 -20.22 -0.73
CA LYS A 53 2.42 -20.06 0.70
C LYS A 53 3.30 -20.94 1.59
N ARG A 54 3.59 -22.17 1.15
CA ARG A 54 4.41 -23.16 1.87
C ARG A 54 5.91 -23.11 1.58
N GLN A 55 6.36 -22.31 0.60
CA GLN A 55 7.78 -22.18 0.31
C GLN A 55 8.51 -21.61 1.54
N GLN A 56 9.60 -22.23 1.94
CA GLN A 56 10.50 -21.70 2.97
C GLN A 56 11.48 -20.70 2.34
N PRO A 57 11.92 -19.68 3.10
CA PRO A 57 12.98 -18.79 2.62
C PRO A 57 14.26 -19.60 2.38
N GLU A 58 15.04 -19.21 1.38
CA GLU A 58 16.37 -19.79 1.15
C GLU A 58 17.35 -19.34 2.24
N ARG A 59 17.16 -18.12 2.74
CA ARG A 59 17.97 -17.51 3.79
C ARG A 59 17.12 -16.55 4.62
N VAL A 60 17.47 -16.43 5.90
CA VAL A 60 16.90 -15.44 6.81
C VAL A 60 18.04 -14.67 7.43
N ASP A 61 18.11 -13.38 7.15
CA ASP A 61 19.04 -12.48 7.81
C ASP A 61 18.34 -11.88 9.04
N THR A 62 18.95 -12.02 10.22
CA THR A 62 18.33 -11.57 11.49
C THR A 62 18.91 -10.28 12.05
N GLU A 63 19.97 -9.77 11.42
CA GLU A 63 20.75 -8.62 11.88
C GLU A 63 20.82 -7.53 10.80
N VAL A 64 19.66 -7.16 10.25
CA VAL A 64 19.58 -6.07 9.27
C VAL A 64 19.18 -4.77 9.96
N PRO A 65 20.02 -3.72 9.99
CA PRO A 65 19.66 -2.46 10.61
C PRO A 65 18.45 -1.82 9.94
N MET A 66 17.43 -1.46 10.73
CA MET A 66 16.29 -0.71 10.26
C MET A 66 16.74 0.68 9.83
N MET A 67 16.30 1.13 8.65
CA MET A 67 16.65 2.44 8.11
C MET A 67 15.42 3.30 7.91
N ASP A 68 15.60 4.61 8.05
CA ASP A 68 14.61 5.60 7.63
C ASP A 68 14.57 5.76 6.11
N LYS A 69 13.64 6.60 5.61
CA LYS A 69 13.51 6.90 4.18
C LYS A 69 14.76 7.55 3.56
N PHE A 70 15.66 8.10 4.36
CA PHE A 70 16.91 8.73 3.93
C PHE A 70 18.13 7.80 4.06
N GLY A 71 17.97 6.62 4.68
CA GLY A 71 19.03 5.62 4.86
C GLY A 71 19.81 5.70 6.13
N ARG A 72 19.33 6.46 7.09
CA ARG A 72 19.95 6.55 8.39
C ARG A 72 19.42 5.40 9.22
N THR A 73 20.33 4.72 9.92
CA THR A 73 19.95 3.67 10.85
C THR A 73 19.11 4.25 11.98
N ILE A 74 17.94 3.64 12.20
CA ILE A 74 17.06 3.97 13.30
C ILE A 74 17.59 3.32 14.56
N LYS A 75 17.64 4.11 15.64
CA LYS A 75 18.17 3.70 16.94
C LYS A 75 17.05 3.64 17.97
N ASP A 76 17.19 2.73 18.93
CA ASP A 76 16.34 2.65 20.11
C ASP A 76 16.65 3.79 21.10
N LYS A 77 15.91 3.84 22.22
CA LYS A 77 16.12 4.83 23.29
C LYS A 77 17.51 4.80 23.93
N ASN A 78 18.27 3.72 23.75
CA ASN A 78 19.62 3.56 24.27
C ASN A 78 20.68 3.89 23.21
N GLY A 79 20.28 4.38 22.03
CA GLY A 79 21.17 4.69 20.92
C GLY A 79 21.67 3.47 20.14
N LYS A 80 21.11 2.28 20.37
CA LYS A 80 21.48 1.06 19.65
C LYS A 80 20.63 0.90 18.38
N PRO A 81 21.20 0.43 17.25
CA PRO A 81 20.43 0.13 16.05
C PRO A 81 19.25 -0.82 16.33
N ILE A 82 18.07 -0.48 15.81
CA ILE A 82 16.96 -1.42 15.77
C ILE A 82 17.26 -2.42 14.65
N MET A 83 17.38 -3.69 15.01
CA MET A 83 17.63 -4.76 14.05
C MET A 83 16.30 -5.38 13.59
N THR A 84 16.23 -5.68 12.30
CA THR A 84 15.08 -6.27 11.60
C THR A 84 15.47 -7.59 10.96
N ARG A 85 14.49 -8.30 10.41
CA ARG A 85 14.71 -9.56 9.69
C ARG A 85 14.39 -9.42 8.22
N GLU A 86 15.17 -10.06 7.37
CA GLU A 86 14.91 -10.16 5.94
C GLU A 86 14.78 -11.64 5.53
N TYR A 87 13.68 -11.96 4.86
CA TYR A 87 13.40 -13.30 4.35
C TYR A 87 13.63 -13.34 2.85
N HIS A 88 14.61 -14.13 2.41
CA HIS A 88 15.01 -14.24 1.01
C HIS A 88 14.30 -15.43 0.35
N TYR A 89 13.62 -15.17 -0.77
CA TYR A 89 12.90 -16.17 -1.54
C TYR A 89 13.28 -16.12 -3.01
N LYS A 90 13.52 -17.29 -3.61
CA LYS A 90 13.62 -17.43 -5.05
C LYS A 90 12.29 -17.82 -5.66
N ARG A 91 11.82 -17.07 -6.65
CA ARG A 91 10.62 -17.38 -7.42
C ARG A 91 10.89 -18.44 -8.49
N ALA A 92 9.81 -19.00 -9.04
CA ALA A 92 9.87 -19.93 -10.17
C ALA A 92 10.49 -19.28 -11.43
N ASP A 93 10.36 -17.96 -11.62
CA ASP A 93 11.00 -17.23 -12.72
C ASP A 93 12.48 -16.89 -12.44
N GLY A 94 13.05 -17.44 -11.36
CA GLY A 94 14.44 -17.26 -10.97
C GLY A 94 14.73 -15.94 -10.23
N LYS A 95 13.78 -15.00 -10.14
CA LYS A 95 13.98 -13.73 -9.44
C LYS A 95 13.96 -13.92 -7.93
N GLU A 96 14.84 -13.20 -7.25
CA GLU A 96 14.88 -13.19 -5.80
C GLU A 96 14.09 -12.02 -5.22
N ILE A 97 13.28 -12.33 -4.21
CA ILE A 97 12.41 -11.41 -3.48
C ILE A 97 12.77 -11.45 -2.01
N VAL A 98 12.84 -10.26 -1.42
CA VAL A 98 13.07 -10.07 0.01
C VAL A 98 11.79 -9.59 0.65
N ILE A 99 11.37 -10.25 1.72
CA ILE A 99 10.35 -9.73 2.63
C ILE A 99 11.06 -9.17 3.87
N GLN A 100 11.00 -7.87 4.05
CA GLN A 100 11.59 -7.18 5.21
C GLN A 100 10.55 -7.12 6.33
N ASP A 101 10.94 -7.53 7.52
CA ASP A 101 10.09 -7.54 8.70
C ASP A 101 10.43 -6.37 9.64
N HIS A 102 9.63 -5.32 9.50
CA HIS A 102 9.72 -4.11 10.30
C HIS A 102 8.73 -4.17 11.48
N SER A 103 8.72 -5.30 12.20
CA SER A 103 7.89 -5.49 13.39
C SER A 103 8.06 -4.39 14.45
N SER A 104 9.21 -3.71 14.53
CA SER A 104 9.42 -2.61 15.46
C SER A 104 8.66 -1.33 15.10
N GLY A 105 8.22 -1.18 13.84
CA GLY A 105 7.65 0.07 13.33
C GLY A 105 8.69 1.18 13.18
N HIS A 106 8.27 2.33 12.65
CA HIS A 106 9.08 3.54 12.56
C HIS A 106 8.49 4.63 13.44
N GLN A 107 9.31 5.19 14.33
CA GLN A 107 9.00 6.41 15.07
C GLN A 107 9.93 7.51 14.58
N PHE A 108 9.37 8.58 14.01
CA PHE A 108 10.14 9.69 13.43
C PHE A 108 10.31 10.86 14.40
N GLY A 109 9.56 10.88 15.51
CA GLY A 109 9.68 11.89 16.56
C GLY A 109 9.08 13.25 16.21
N GLU A 110 8.33 13.34 15.11
CA GLU A 110 7.58 14.54 14.74
C GLU A 110 6.42 14.80 15.73
N PRO A 111 6.11 16.08 16.05
CA PRO A 111 5.01 16.42 16.95
C PRO A 111 3.69 15.76 16.51
N GLY A 112 3.03 15.07 17.44
CA GLY A 112 1.79 14.34 17.16
C GLY A 112 1.99 13.00 16.44
N GLY A 113 3.21 12.48 16.33
CA GLY A 113 3.50 11.19 15.69
C GLY A 113 3.32 11.21 14.17
N VAL A 114 3.46 12.40 13.56
CA VAL A 114 3.24 12.57 12.12
C VAL A 114 4.23 11.73 11.33
N GLY A 115 3.69 10.83 10.51
CA GLY A 115 4.48 9.94 9.66
C GLY A 115 4.92 8.65 10.34
N ASP A 116 4.70 8.48 11.64
CA ASP A 116 4.99 7.23 12.35
C ASP A 116 4.26 6.05 11.69
N GLN A 117 4.95 4.91 11.67
CA GLN A 117 4.44 3.70 11.04
C GLN A 117 4.43 2.59 12.08
N GLY A 118 3.28 1.95 12.24
CA GLY A 118 3.18 0.73 13.03
C GLY A 118 3.97 -0.44 12.42
N PRO A 119 3.89 -1.63 13.04
CA PRO A 119 4.49 -2.84 12.50
C PRO A 119 4.00 -3.12 11.08
N HIS A 120 4.94 -3.40 10.18
CA HIS A 120 4.62 -3.70 8.78
C HIS A 120 5.68 -4.60 8.14
N LEU A 121 5.33 -5.18 7.00
CA LEU A 121 6.27 -5.88 6.13
C LEU A 121 6.43 -5.10 4.82
N ASN A 122 7.61 -5.18 4.23
CA ASN A 122 7.88 -4.69 2.89
C ASN A 122 8.25 -5.84 1.96
N VAL A 123 7.91 -5.73 0.68
CA VAL A 123 8.35 -6.66 -0.36
C VAL A 123 9.24 -5.93 -1.34
N ARG A 124 10.44 -6.46 -1.57
CA ARG A 124 11.49 -5.83 -2.38
C ARG A 124 12.15 -6.85 -3.32
N PRO A 125 12.65 -6.43 -4.49
CA PRO A 125 13.58 -7.26 -5.24
C PRO A 125 14.93 -7.32 -4.51
N ALA A 126 15.64 -8.45 -4.58
CA ALA A 126 16.95 -8.57 -3.90
C ALA A 126 18.02 -7.61 -4.45
N ILE A 127 17.91 -7.20 -5.72
CA ILE A 127 18.82 -6.23 -6.34
C ILE A 127 18.67 -4.80 -5.81
N ASP A 128 17.56 -4.50 -5.15
CA ASP A 128 17.30 -3.20 -4.51
C ASP A 128 16.32 -3.40 -3.35
N THR A 129 16.86 -3.84 -2.21
CA THR A 129 16.09 -4.07 -0.99
C THR A 129 15.60 -2.79 -0.33
N ARG A 130 15.97 -1.61 -0.86
CA ARG A 130 15.67 -0.34 -0.22
C ARG A 130 14.51 0.39 -0.88
N ASN A 131 14.62 0.61 -2.17
CA ASN A 131 13.64 1.39 -2.94
C ASN A 131 12.92 0.56 -3.99
N GLY A 132 13.40 -0.67 -4.23
CA GLY A 132 12.91 -1.53 -5.29
C GLY A 132 11.43 -1.84 -5.12
N LYS A 133 10.73 -1.94 -6.25
CA LYS A 133 9.31 -2.26 -6.28
C LYS A 133 9.11 -3.60 -6.98
N VAL A 134 8.21 -4.39 -6.42
CA VAL A 134 7.82 -5.67 -7.00
C VAL A 134 6.41 -5.51 -7.57
N PRO A 135 6.21 -5.65 -8.91
CA PRO A 135 4.88 -5.57 -9.49
C PRO A 135 3.89 -6.52 -8.81
N GLY A 136 2.67 -6.04 -8.56
CA GLY A 136 1.62 -6.80 -7.87
C GLY A 136 1.64 -6.72 -6.35
N THR A 137 2.65 -6.07 -5.75
CA THR A 137 2.76 -5.93 -4.28
C THR A 137 2.36 -4.54 -3.79
N ALA A 138 1.83 -4.48 -2.57
CA ALA A 138 1.63 -3.22 -1.86
C ALA A 138 2.97 -2.65 -1.36
N ALA A 139 3.03 -1.33 -1.17
CA ALA A 139 4.22 -0.66 -0.62
C ALA A 139 4.52 -1.11 0.82
N HIS A 140 3.46 -1.31 1.62
CA HIS A 140 3.54 -1.78 3.00
C HIS A 140 2.41 -2.78 3.26
N TYR A 141 2.69 -3.78 4.10
CA TYR A 141 1.70 -4.72 4.62
C TYR A 141 1.61 -4.52 6.14
N PRO A 142 0.76 -3.59 6.62
CA PRO A 142 0.63 -3.30 8.04
C PRO A 142 0.05 -4.50 8.79
N PHE A 143 0.43 -4.63 10.05
CA PHE A 143 -0.13 -5.65 10.93
C PHE A 143 -0.18 -5.21 12.39
N GLU A 144 -1.05 -5.87 13.15
CA GLU A 144 -1.08 -5.78 14.61
C GLU A 144 -0.22 -6.89 15.24
N LYS A 145 0.39 -6.57 16.38
CA LYS A 145 1.22 -7.51 17.17
C LYS A 145 0.36 -8.40 18.06
#